data_AF-A0A946CD55-F1
#
_entry.id   AF-A0A946CD55-F1
#
_cell.length_a   1.000
_cell.length_b   1.000
_cell.length_c   1.000
_cell.angle_alpha   90.00
_cell.angle_beta   90.00
_cell.angle_gamma   90.00
#
_symmetry.space_group_name_H-M   'P 1'
#
loop_
_entity.id
_entity.type
_entity.pdbx_description
1 polymer ?
#
loop_
_entity_poly.entity_id
_entity_poly.type
_entity_poly.pdbx_seq_one_letter_code
_entity_poly.pdbx_strand_id
1 'polypeptide(L)'
;MKFRLLFLMLFGVANVTAADLERGKTLYSQICFTCHGPTLDGGIGPSLKDQYWHHGSSPSAILDVIDHGVEGSEMIGYKDVFPEVDRLALRDFLLSQQEGVREMIRSIYPPEFFKEKRLTPDLFKTVESTSQTLLPENWIYMPRNAVGVIRVTAKVHIQKPGSYHFAIRRLGRTAVYFEGEEVHYSDDSKPKGDDFNKALDLKPGSYTFEILHTEKKSHAYRFHGTLTGPAGTRFPLSGRSLQGNIPKIIVAGPEVKIVRKWIKDLPPRALLCLLPNKVIVAYNTVDGSILKAWHSAEINQTPSLPDRSQKQSEINGTEISESTRPVLKSSNIEFIAYESKDDKALIHSVVDGKPTTVTLAPQSDNSFTISTQ
;
A
#
# COMPACT_ATOMS: atom_id res chain seq x y z
N MET A 1 -14.87 51.57 5.36
CA MET A 1 -15.44 50.26 5.75
C MET A 1 -15.54 49.39 4.51
N LYS A 2 -14.61 48.44 4.31
CA LYS A 2 -14.68 47.46 3.21
C LYS A 2 -15.09 46.12 3.82
N PHE A 3 -16.34 45.72 3.59
CA PHE A 3 -16.83 44.38 3.94
C PHE A 3 -16.12 43.36 3.06
N ARG A 4 -15.24 42.54 3.64
CA ARG A 4 -14.74 41.33 2.99
C ARG A 4 -15.80 40.25 3.15
N LEU A 5 -16.43 39.88 2.05
CA LEU A 5 -17.33 38.74 1.95
C LEU A 5 -16.51 37.47 2.19
N LEU A 6 -16.70 36.83 3.34
CA LEU A 6 -16.09 35.55 3.68
C LEU A 6 -16.85 34.46 2.91
N PHE A 7 -16.28 33.97 1.82
CA PHE A 7 -16.83 32.85 1.07
C PHE A 7 -16.53 31.57 1.86
N LEU A 8 -17.49 31.11 2.67
CA LEU A 8 -17.45 29.75 3.22
C LEU A 8 -17.71 28.77 2.07
N MET A 9 -16.65 28.17 1.52
CA MET A 9 -16.80 26.93 0.75
C MET A 9 -17.26 25.84 1.72
N LEU A 10 -18.56 25.55 1.76
CA LEU A 10 -19.04 24.25 2.19
C LEU A 10 -18.54 23.23 1.16
N PHE A 11 -17.43 22.56 1.45
CA PHE A 11 -17.12 21.29 0.82
C PHE A 11 -18.19 20.30 1.30
N GLY A 12 -19.22 20.09 0.49
CA GLY A 12 -20.18 19.01 0.70
C GLY A 12 -19.43 17.69 0.63
N VAL A 13 -19.22 17.05 1.78
CA VAL A 13 -18.75 15.67 1.82
C VAL A 13 -19.90 14.83 1.30
N ALA A 14 -19.82 14.36 0.06
CA ALA A 14 -20.76 13.36 -0.44
C ALA A 14 -20.66 12.14 0.48
N ASN A 15 -21.78 11.77 1.11
CA ASN A 15 -21.81 10.58 1.96
C ASN A 15 -21.74 9.35 1.06
N VAL A 16 -20.60 8.65 1.09
CA VAL A 16 -20.42 7.37 0.41
C VAL A 16 -21.40 6.35 0.99
N THR A 17 -22.25 5.78 0.15
CA THR A 17 -23.24 4.78 0.57
C THR A 17 -22.71 3.35 0.37
N ALA A 18 -23.35 2.38 1.03
CA ALA A 18 -23.04 0.96 0.79
C ALA A 18 -23.29 0.56 -0.68
N ALA A 19 -24.28 1.19 -1.33
CA ALA A 19 -24.57 0.95 -2.74
C ALA A 19 -23.43 1.46 -3.65
N ASP A 20 -22.80 2.59 -3.30
CA ASP A 20 -21.64 3.11 -4.03
C ASP A 20 -20.43 2.18 -3.89
N LEU A 21 -20.19 1.66 -2.68
CA LEU A 21 -19.10 0.71 -2.44
C LEU A 21 -19.29 -0.60 -3.23
N GLU A 22 -20.50 -1.16 -3.26
CA GLU A 22 -20.80 -2.38 -4.04
C GLU A 22 -20.73 -2.15 -5.55
N ARG A 23 -21.16 -0.96 -6.02
CA ARG A 23 -20.99 -0.54 -7.41
C ARG A 23 -19.50 -0.48 -7.78
N GLY A 24 -18.69 0.20 -6.97
CA GLY A 24 -17.25 0.31 -7.18
C GLY A 24 -16.53 -1.02 -7.15
N LYS A 25 -16.90 -1.90 -6.22
CA LYS A 25 -16.38 -3.28 -6.12
C LYS A 25 -16.74 -4.11 -7.35
N THR A 26 -17.97 -4.01 -7.83
CA THR A 26 -18.42 -4.71 -9.04
C THR A 26 -17.58 -4.27 -10.24
N LEU A 27 -17.39 -2.96 -10.42
CA LEU A 27 -16.56 -2.43 -11.50
C LEU A 27 -15.10 -2.90 -11.37
N TYR A 28 -14.53 -2.85 -10.15
CA TYR A 28 -13.18 -3.36 -9.89
C TYR A 28 -13.01 -4.83 -10.31
N SER A 29 -13.96 -5.68 -9.94
CA SER A 29 -13.97 -7.10 -10.28
C SER A 29 -14.16 -7.40 -11.77
N GLN A 30 -14.65 -6.44 -12.56
CA GLN A 30 -14.80 -6.63 -14.00
C GLN A 30 -13.55 -6.23 -14.78
N ILE A 31 -12.90 -5.12 -14.42
CA ILE A 31 -11.85 -4.52 -15.25
C ILE A 31 -10.49 -4.40 -14.54
N CYS A 32 -10.47 -4.04 -13.25
CA CYS A 32 -9.23 -3.66 -12.56
C CYS A 32 -8.47 -4.86 -12.02
N PHE A 33 -9.19 -5.88 -11.52
CA PHE A 33 -8.60 -7.02 -10.82
C PHE A 33 -7.62 -7.84 -11.69
N THR A 34 -7.78 -7.80 -13.01
CA THR A 34 -6.89 -8.52 -13.93
C THR A 34 -5.45 -8.05 -13.77
N CYS A 35 -5.26 -6.73 -13.65
CA CYS A 35 -3.95 -6.10 -13.49
C CYS A 35 -3.57 -5.88 -12.03
N HIS A 36 -4.53 -5.51 -11.17
CA HIS A 36 -4.28 -5.12 -9.77
C HIS A 36 -4.56 -6.22 -8.74
N GLY A 37 -4.95 -7.41 -9.19
CA GLY A 37 -5.26 -8.58 -8.37
C GLY A 37 -6.68 -8.54 -7.77
N PRO A 38 -7.34 -9.68 -7.52
CA PRO A 38 -8.64 -9.72 -6.85
C PRO A 38 -8.64 -9.12 -5.44
N THR A 39 -7.46 -9.02 -4.80
CA THR A 39 -7.34 -8.46 -3.44
C THR A 39 -6.64 -7.11 -3.39
N LEU A 40 -6.47 -6.41 -4.53
CA LEU A 40 -5.75 -5.13 -4.63
C LEU A 40 -4.24 -5.22 -4.30
N ASP A 41 -3.68 -6.41 -4.18
CA ASP A 41 -2.28 -6.68 -3.85
C ASP A 41 -1.30 -6.49 -5.02
N GLY A 42 -1.84 -6.14 -6.20
CA GLY A 42 -1.09 -5.88 -7.40
C GLY A 42 -0.82 -7.13 -8.22
N GLY A 43 -0.36 -6.91 -9.44
CA GLY A 43 -0.14 -7.96 -10.42
C GLY A 43 0.79 -7.47 -11.51
N ILE A 44 0.23 -7.37 -12.71
CA ILE A 44 0.78 -6.58 -13.81
C ILE A 44 0.86 -5.12 -13.36
N GLY A 45 -0.22 -4.58 -12.80
CA GLY A 45 -0.26 -3.25 -12.19
C GLY A 45 0.25 -3.23 -10.75
N PRO A 46 0.50 -2.05 -10.17
CA PRO A 46 0.93 -1.92 -8.78
C PRO A 46 -0.16 -2.38 -7.79
N SER A 47 0.26 -2.62 -6.55
CA SER A 47 -0.69 -2.80 -5.43
C SER A 47 -1.47 -1.50 -5.21
N LEU A 48 -2.78 -1.61 -5.00
CA LEU A 48 -3.65 -0.47 -4.70
C LEU A 48 -4.03 -0.40 -3.21
N LYS A 49 -3.36 -1.19 -2.36
CA LYS A 49 -3.51 -1.13 -0.89
C LYS A 49 -2.17 -1.01 -0.16
N ASP A 50 -1.08 -0.81 -0.90
CA ASP A 50 0.22 -0.67 -0.25
C ASP A 50 0.44 0.72 0.35
N GLN A 51 1.60 0.86 0.98
CA GLN A 51 2.03 2.08 1.65
C GLN A 51 2.74 3.06 0.70
N TYR A 52 2.75 2.80 -0.62
CA TYR A 52 3.51 3.57 -1.60
C TYR A 52 2.66 3.95 -2.82
N TRP A 53 2.33 5.23 -2.95
CA TRP A 53 1.47 5.75 -4.02
C TRP A 53 2.22 6.72 -4.93
N HIS A 54 2.65 6.23 -6.10
CA HIS A 54 3.42 6.99 -7.08
C HIS A 54 2.75 8.31 -7.50
N HIS A 55 1.44 8.25 -7.73
CA HIS A 55 0.63 9.37 -8.22
C HIS A 55 -0.20 10.03 -7.11
N GLY A 56 0.05 9.68 -5.84
CA GLY A 56 -0.70 10.18 -4.68
C GLY A 56 -1.86 9.27 -4.25
N SER A 57 -2.23 9.39 -2.98
CA SER A 57 -3.27 8.57 -2.32
C SER A 57 -4.54 9.36 -1.94
N SER A 58 -4.64 10.63 -2.35
CA SER A 58 -5.85 11.43 -2.09
C SER A 58 -6.99 11.01 -3.01
N PRO A 59 -8.26 11.26 -2.62
CA PRO A 59 -9.40 10.98 -3.50
C PRO A 59 -9.28 11.62 -4.88
N SER A 60 -8.80 12.85 -4.97
CA SER A 60 -8.60 13.55 -6.24
C SER A 60 -7.49 12.93 -7.08
N ALA A 61 -6.38 12.52 -6.46
CA ALA A 61 -5.26 11.90 -7.16
C ALA A 61 -5.64 10.52 -7.72
N ILE A 62 -6.36 9.72 -6.93
CA ILE A 62 -6.86 8.41 -7.37
C ILE A 62 -7.84 8.58 -8.54
N LEU A 63 -8.76 9.55 -8.46
CA LEU A 63 -9.70 9.82 -9.55
C LEU A 63 -8.98 10.29 -10.81
N ASP A 64 -7.97 11.15 -10.69
CA ASP A 64 -7.21 11.65 -11.84
C ASP A 64 -6.52 10.50 -12.61
N VAL A 65 -5.93 9.54 -11.89
CA VAL A 65 -5.35 8.33 -12.49
C VAL A 65 -6.42 7.43 -13.12
N ILE A 66 -7.59 7.27 -12.48
CA ILE A 66 -8.72 6.52 -13.09
C ILE A 66 -9.16 7.19 -14.39
N ASP A 67 -9.22 8.52 -14.41
CA ASP A 67 -9.78 9.28 -15.52
C ASP A 67 -8.85 9.31 -16.73
N HIS A 68 -7.57 9.57 -16.47
CA HIS A 68 -6.60 9.88 -17.52
C HIS A 68 -5.58 8.76 -17.75
N GLY A 69 -5.54 7.74 -16.88
CA GLY A 69 -4.57 6.67 -16.95
C GLY A 69 -3.17 7.13 -16.55
N VAL A 70 -2.16 6.35 -16.93
CA VAL A 70 -0.74 6.70 -16.72
C VAL A 70 0.00 6.55 -18.04
N GLU A 71 0.46 7.68 -18.57
CA GLU A 71 1.23 7.74 -19.82
C GLU A 71 2.48 6.84 -19.76
N GLY A 72 2.72 6.09 -20.83
CA GLY A 72 3.84 5.14 -20.91
C GLY A 72 3.59 3.81 -20.17
N SER A 73 2.36 3.52 -19.74
CA SER A 73 1.98 2.25 -19.13
C SER A 73 0.71 1.66 -19.76
N GLU A 74 0.38 0.41 -19.39
CA GLU A 74 -0.87 -0.26 -19.79
C GLU A 74 -2.12 0.29 -19.07
N MET A 75 -1.97 1.21 -18.11
CA MET A 75 -3.08 1.82 -17.39
C MET A 75 -3.74 2.90 -18.26
N ILE A 76 -4.80 2.53 -18.98
CA ILE A 76 -5.60 3.46 -19.78
C ILE A 76 -6.43 4.40 -18.90
N GLY A 77 -6.89 5.51 -19.49
CA GLY A 77 -7.90 6.38 -18.90
C GLY A 77 -9.32 5.84 -19.10
N TYR A 78 -10.15 5.95 -18.07
CA TYR A 78 -11.52 5.44 -18.05
C TYR A 78 -12.58 6.53 -18.13
N LYS A 79 -12.20 7.80 -18.23
CA LYS A 79 -13.12 8.95 -18.25
C LYS A 79 -14.20 8.85 -19.32
N ASP A 80 -13.82 8.40 -20.52
CA ASP A 80 -14.71 8.25 -21.67
C ASP A 80 -15.32 6.83 -21.79
N VAL A 81 -14.93 5.91 -20.91
CA VAL A 81 -15.39 4.51 -20.89
C VAL A 81 -16.53 4.32 -19.90
N PHE A 82 -16.44 4.97 -18.73
CA PHE A 82 -17.42 4.85 -17.65
C PHE A 82 -17.96 6.22 -17.21
N PRO A 83 -19.26 6.31 -16.88
CA PRO A 83 -19.85 7.55 -16.37
C PRO A 83 -19.20 7.95 -15.04
N GLU A 84 -19.21 9.25 -14.73
CA GLU A 84 -18.54 9.80 -13.54
C GLU A 84 -18.99 9.13 -12.24
N VAL A 85 -20.28 8.83 -12.09
CA VAL A 85 -20.81 8.13 -10.91
C VAL A 85 -20.14 6.78 -10.66
N ASP A 86 -19.82 6.03 -11.72
CA ASP A 86 -19.17 4.72 -11.60
C ASP A 86 -17.69 4.86 -11.25
N ARG A 87 -17.02 5.87 -11.82
CA ARG A 87 -15.62 6.19 -11.49
C ARG A 87 -15.45 6.68 -10.05
N LEU A 88 -16.38 7.50 -9.56
CA LEU A 88 -16.44 7.94 -8.17
C LEU A 88 -16.67 6.75 -7.24
N ALA A 89 -17.63 5.87 -7.56
CA ALA A 89 -17.89 4.64 -6.81
C ALA A 89 -16.65 3.73 -6.75
N LEU A 90 -15.94 3.56 -7.88
CA LEU A 90 -14.68 2.81 -7.94
C LEU A 90 -13.61 3.42 -7.04
N ARG A 91 -13.39 4.74 -7.13
CA ARG A 91 -12.47 5.47 -6.26
C ARG A 91 -12.82 5.24 -4.78
N ASP A 92 -14.09 5.35 -4.43
CA ASP A 92 -14.55 5.25 -3.04
C ASP A 92 -14.40 3.82 -2.50
N PHE A 93 -14.61 2.81 -3.35
CA PHE A 93 -14.24 1.43 -3.03
C PHE A 93 -12.73 1.29 -2.78
N LEU A 94 -11.86 1.82 -3.66
CA LEU A 94 -10.41 1.76 -3.47
C LEU A 94 -9.96 2.46 -2.17
N LEU A 95 -10.57 3.60 -1.84
CA LEU A 95 -10.35 4.33 -0.60
C LEU A 95 -10.79 3.53 0.62
N SER A 96 -11.92 2.82 0.53
CA SER A 96 -12.43 1.98 1.63
C SER A 96 -11.51 0.79 1.93
N GLN A 97 -10.64 0.39 0.99
CA GLN A 97 -9.64 -0.66 1.17
C GLN A 97 -8.31 -0.13 1.74
N GLN A 98 -8.14 1.18 1.95
CA GLN A 98 -6.90 1.73 2.50
C GLN A 98 -6.77 1.48 4.01
N GLU A 99 -5.54 1.25 4.46
CA GLU A 99 -5.22 1.11 5.87
C GLU A 99 -3.85 1.74 6.18
N GLY A 100 -3.76 2.40 7.33
CA GLY A 100 -2.56 3.06 7.83
C GLY A 100 -2.45 4.50 7.36
N VAL A 101 -1.23 5.03 7.39
CA VAL A 101 -0.96 6.45 7.12
C VAL A 101 -1.10 6.72 5.62
N ARG A 102 -1.67 7.85 5.21
CA ARG A 102 -1.86 8.29 3.82
C ARG A 102 -1.77 9.80 3.73
N GLU A 103 -1.72 10.31 2.49
CA GLU A 103 -1.77 11.75 2.21
C GLU A 103 -0.72 12.54 3.02
N MET A 104 0.48 11.97 3.18
CA MET A 104 1.52 12.55 4.02
C MET A 104 2.17 13.74 3.30
N ILE A 105 1.99 14.94 3.84
CA ILE A 105 2.63 16.16 3.36
C ILE A 105 3.73 16.54 4.34
N ARG A 106 4.97 16.58 3.87
CA ARG A 106 6.13 17.08 4.61
C ARG A 106 6.42 18.51 4.20
N SER A 107 6.38 19.42 5.17
CA SER A 107 6.81 20.81 5.02
C SER A 107 8.07 21.06 5.83
N ILE A 108 9.02 21.81 5.26
CA ILE A 108 10.29 22.18 5.94
C ILE A 108 10.28 23.69 6.16
N TYR A 109 10.77 24.14 7.31
CA TYR A 109 10.81 25.54 7.70
C TYR A 109 12.20 25.98 8.18
N PRO A 110 12.52 27.28 8.09
CA PRO A 110 13.81 27.81 8.55
C PRO A 110 14.00 27.60 10.06
N PRO A 111 15.11 27.00 10.53
CA PRO A 111 15.30 26.66 11.94
C PRO A 111 15.38 27.88 12.86
N GLU A 112 15.97 28.98 12.39
CA GLU A 112 16.17 30.20 13.17
C GLU A 112 14.87 30.79 13.70
N PHE A 113 13.79 30.74 12.91
CA PHE A 113 12.49 31.28 13.33
C PHE A 113 11.92 30.54 14.56
N PHE A 114 12.25 29.26 14.73
CA PHE A 114 11.70 28.39 15.77
C PHE A 114 12.65 28.22 16.96
N LYS A 115 13.80 28.89 16.97
CA LYS A 115 14.77 28.81 18.07
C LYS A 115 14.09 29.19 19.39
N GLU A 116 14.20 28.30 20.39
CA GLU A 116 13.62 28.48 21.74
C GLU A 116 12.09 28.64 21.83
N LYS A 117 11.38 28.65 20.69
CA LYS A 117 9.91 28.68 20.66
C LYS A 117 9.34 27.29 20.87
N ARG A 118 8.20 27.22 21.55
CA ARG A 118 7.38 26.01 21.60
C ARG A 118 6.81 25.73 20.21
N LEU A 119 6.89 24.47 19.76
CA LEU A 119 6.27 24.06 18.50
C LEU A 119 4.75 23.93 18.71
N THR A 120 3.97 24.72 17.98
CA THR A 120 2.50 24.65 17.96
C THR A 120 1.98 24.85 16.53
N PRO A 121 0.83 24.28 16.13
CA PRO A 121 0.29 24.45 14.78
C PRO A 121 0.11 25.92 14.38
N ASP A 122 -0.29 26.78 15.32
CA ASP A 122 -0.45 28.21 15.07
C ASP A 122 0.86 28.91 14.76
N LEU A 123 1.97 28.53 15.40
CA LEU A 123 3.29 29.10 15.09
C LEU A 123 3.66 28.83 13.62
N PHE A 124 3.34 27.65 13.10
CA PHE A 124 3.61 27.28 11.70
C PHE A 124 2.71 28.01 10.69
N LYS A 125 1.59 28.60 11.11
CA LYS A 125 0.77 29.45 10.23
C LYS A 125 1.37 30.85 10.03
N THR A 126 2.33 31.25 10.87
CA THR A 126 2.91 32.61 10.87
C THR A 126 4.20 32.74 10.05
N VAL A 127 4.67 31.64 9.44
CA VAL A 127 5.92 31.59 8.68
C VAL A 127 5.74 30.70 7.46
N GLU A 128 6.33 31.08 6.34
CA GLU A 128 6.29 30.25 5.13
C GLU A 128 7.27 29.07 5.21
N SER A 129 6.84 27.93 4.71
CA SER A 129 7.71 26.76 4.53
C SER A 129 8.67 26.98 3.37
N THR A 130 9.93 26.53 3.51
CA THR A 130 10.91 26.51 2.42
C THR A 130 10.61 25.43 1.38
N SER A 131 9.84 24.41 1.76
CA SER A 131 9.34 23.38 0.83
C SER A 131 8.10 22.70 1.39
N GLN A 132 7.26 22.21 0.49
CA GLN A 132 6.16 21.30 0.77
C GLN A 132 6.24 20.13 -0.22
N THR A 133 6.18 18.90 0.28
CA THR A 133 6.32 17.70 -0.53
C THR A 133 5.26 16.70 -0.12
N LEU A 134 4.41 16.29 -1.07
CA LEU A 134 3.59 15.09 -0.90
C LEU A 134 4.52 13.87 -0.94
N LEU A 135 4.58 13.12 0.16
CA LEU A 135 5.37 11.90 0.23
C LEU A 135 4.54 10.74 -0.32
N PRO A 136 5.05 10.00 -1.33
CA PRO A 136 4.36 8.82 -1.84
C PRO A 136 4.34 7.68 -0.82
N GLU A 137 5.23 7.73 0.17
CA GLU A 137 5.40 6.75 1.23
C GLU A 137 4.95 7.25 2.59
N ASN A 138 4.63 6.30 3.48
CA ASN A 138 4.09 6.58 4.81
C ASN A 138 5.13 7.04 5.85
N TRP A 139 6.35 7.40 5.42
CA TRP A 139 7.50 7.57 6.32
C TRP A 139 8.01 9.00 6.25
N ILE A 140 8.33 9.56 7.41
CA ILE A 140 8.95 10.89 7.51
C ILE A 140 10.46 10.74 7.34
N TYR A 141 11.00 11.34 6.28
CA TYR A 141 12.43 11.42 6.04
C TYR A 141 12.83 12.82 5.59
N MET A 142 14.12 13.15 5.71
CA MET A 142 14.71 14.32 5.07
C MET A 142 15.82 13.91 4.10
N PRO A 143 16.11 14.74 3.08
CA PRO A 143 17.35 14.62 2.31
C PRO A 143 18.58 14.64 3.23
N ARG A 144 19.67 13.99 2.79
CA ARG A 144 20.95 14.01 3.52
C ARG A 144 21.40 15.46 3.74
N ASN A 145 21.86 15.78 4.96
CA ASN A 145 22.31 17.10 5.38
C ASN A 145 21.24 18.21 5.35
N ALA A 146 19.97 17.89 5.12
CA ALA A 146 18.92 18.88 5.24
C ALA A 146 18.83 19.39 6.68
N VAL A 147 18.59 20.69 6.83
CA VAL A 147 18.42 21.37 8.12
C VAL A 147 17.08 22.10 8.07
N GLY A 148 16.29 21.97 9.12
CA GLY A 148 15.04 22.70 9.25
C GLY A 148 14.14 22.13 10.33
N VAL A 149 13.06 22.85 10.60
CA VAL A 149 11.94 22.33 11.39
C VAL A 149 10.95 21.69 10.44
N ILE A 150 10.51 20.48 10.75
CA ILE A 150 9.54 19.75 9.95
C ILE A 150 8.15 19.92 10.54
N ARG A 151 7.18 20.11 9.65
CA ARG A 151 5.77 19.84 9.89
C ARG A 151 5.33 18.73 8.97
N VAL A 152 4.76 17.67 9.51
CA VAL A 152 4.12 16.61 8.73
C VAL A 152 2.65 16.60 9.06
N THR A 153 1.81 16.65 8.04
CA THR A 153 0.38 16.37 8.14
C THR A 153 0.08 15.09 7.38
N ALA A 154 -0.75 14.21 7.92
CA ALA A 154 -1.15 12.98 7.26
C ALA A 154 -2.57 12.57 7.70
N LYS A 155 -3.17 11.65 6.96
CA LYS A 155 -4.34 10.90 7.43
C LYS A 155 -3.94 9.51 7.88
N VAL A 156 -4.67 8.93 8.82
CA VAL A 156 -4.53 7.55 9.28
C VAL A 156 -5.86 6.86 9.10
N HIS A 157 -5.90 5.85 8.25
CA HIS A 157 -7.09 5.05 7.99
C HIS A 157 -7.04 3.79 8.85
N ILE A 158 -8.10 3.59 9.64
CA ILE A 158 -8.28 2.44 10.53
C ILE A 158 -9.39 1.58 9.97
N GLN A 159 -9.14 0.29 9.78
CA GLN A 159 -10.16 -0.66 9.33
C GLN A 159 -10.74 -1.49 10.48
N LYS A 160 -9.94 -1.76 11.51
CA LYS A 160 -10.32 -2.58 12.66
C LYS A 160 -10.39 -1.72 13.91
N PRO A 161 -11.49 -1.78 14.69
CA PRO A 161 -11.52 -1.09 15.97
C PRO A 161 -10.47 -1.69 16.92
N GLY A 162 -9.95 -0.88 17.82
CA GLY A 162 -9.11 -1.37 18.90
C GLY A 162 -8.20 -0.30 19.50
N SER A 163 -7.35 -0.74 20.42
CA SER A 163 -6.38 0.12 21.09
C SER A 163 -5.09 0.20 20.27
N TYR A 164 -4.84 1.37 19.68
CA TYR A 164 -3.65 1.66 18.90
C TYR A 164 -2.64 2.44 19.75
N HIS A 165 -1.42 1.94 19.83
CA HIS A 165 -0.34 2.54 20.60
C HIS A 165 0.53 3.37 19.68
N PHE A 166 0.48 4.70 19.84
CA PHE A 166 1.39 5.60 19.14
C PHE A 166 2.65 5.78 19.99
N ALA A 167 3.77 5.28 19.47
CA ALA A 167 5.07 5.34 20.12
C ALA A 167 6.03 6.23 19.35
N ILE A 168 6.75 7.11 20.06
CA ILE A 168 7.88 7.86 19.50
C ILE A 168 9.12 7.73 20.38
N ARG A 169 10.28 7.67 19.73
CA ARG A 169 11.55 7.83 20.41
C ARG A 169 11.82 9.32 20.57
N ARG A 170 12.02 9.79 21.81
CA ARG A 170 12.25 11.22 22.06
C ARG A 170 13.66 11.61 21.63
N LEU A 171 13.73 12.28 20.48
CA LEU A 171 14.92 12.90 19.92
C LEU A 171 14.53 14.33 19.54
N GLY A 172 15.14 15.34 20.14
CA GLY A 172 14.83 16.75 19.84
C GLY A 172 13.46 17.25 20.32
N ARG A 173 13.07 18.46 19.88
CA ARG A 173 11.75 19.05 20.20
C ARG A 173 10.70 18.48 19.27
N THR A 174 9.67 17.88 19.83
CA THR A 174 8.60 17.20 19.09
C THR A 174 7.25 17.55 19.71
N ALA A 175 6.30 17.99 18.89
CA ALA A 175 4.89 18.08 19.24
C ALA A 175 4.10 17.15 18.30
N VAL A 176 3.12 16.43 18.85
CA VAL A 176 2.23 15.57 18.08
C VAL A 176 0.79 15.91 18.40
N TYR A 177 0.01 16.06 17.34
CA TYR A 177 -1.42 16.33 17.39
C TYR A 177 -2.17 15.21 16.70
N PHE A 178 -3.26 14.77 17.33
CA PHE A 178 -4.19 13.78 16.80
C PHE A 178 -5.58 14.42 16.80
N GLU A 179 -6.21 14.51 15.63
CA GLU A 179 -7.51 15.20 15.49
C GLU A 179 -7.49 16.65 16.03
N GLY A 180 -6.36 17.33 15.88
CA GLY A 180 -6.15 18.70 16.36
C GLY A 180 -5.78 18.83 17.84
N GLU A 181 -5.91 17.76 18.63
CA GLU A 181 -5.59 17.74 20.06
C GLU A 181 -4.11 17.36 20.30
N GLU A 182 -3.42 18.10 21.18
CA GLU A 182 -2.02 17.80 21.52
C GLU A 182 -1.94 16.50 22.34
N VAL A 183 -1.36 15.45 21.77
CA VAL A 183 -1.17 14.16 22.45
C VAL A 183 0.23 14.01 23.03
N HIS A 184 1.20 14.77 22.54
CA HIS A 184 2.58 14.75 23.05
C HIS A 184 3.28 16.09 22.84
N TYR A 185 4.08 16.48 23.82
CA TYR A 185 5.13 17.47 23.64
C TYR A 185 6.42 17.07 24.36
N SER A 186 7.55 17.30 23.70
CA SER A 186 8.88 17.25 24.30
C SER A 186 9.77 18.35 23.74
N ASP A 187 10.66 18.87 24.58
CA ASP A 187 11.72 19.79 24.15
C ASP A 187 13.12 19.12 24.25
N ASP A 188 14.18 19.92 24.05
CA ASP A 188 15.57 19.48 24.08
C ASP A 188 16.13 19.25 25.50
N SER A 189 15.39 19.61 26.56
CA SER A 189 15.84 19.58 27.96
C SER A 189 15.66 18.23 28.65
N LYS A 190 14.87 17.31 28.10
CA LYS A 190 14.64 15.97 28.67
C LYS A 190 15.44 14.90 27.91
N PRO A 191 16.57 14.41 28.47
CA PRO A 191 17.40 13.41 27.81
C PRO A 191 16.73 12.02 27.81
N LYS A 192 17.16 11.21 26.84
CA LYS A 192 16.88 9.78 26.61
C LYS A 192 16.36 9.00 27.83
N GLY A 193 15.24 8.29 27.68
CA GLY A 193 14.73 7.32 28.67
C GLY A 193 13.21 7.22 28.73
N ASP A 194 12.51 8.33 28.49
CA ASP A 194 11.04 8.39 28.47
C ASP A 194 10.53 8.28 27.02
N ASP A 195 10.56 7.12 26.38
CA ASP A 195 9.88 7.00 25.09
C ASP A 195 8.38 7.27 25.28
N PHE A 196 7.80 8.10 24.42
CA PHE A 196 6.36 8.36 24.50
C PHE A 196 5.62 7.17 23.90
N ASN A 197 4.61 6.69 24.61
CA ASN A 197 3.69 5.66 24.15
C ASN A 197 2.29 6.00 24.67
N LYS A 198 1.37 6.29 23.75
CA LYS A 198 -0.01 6.64 24.06
C LYS A 198 -0.96 5.67 23.38
N ALA A 199 -1.83 5.05 24.18
CA ALA A 199 -2.97 4.32 23.68
C ALA A 199 -4.04 5.29 23.14
N LEU A 200 -4.55 4.98 21.96
CA LEU A 200 -5.63 5.65 21.25
C LEU A 200 -6.68 4.58 20.91
N ASP A 201 -7.87 4.70 21.47
CA ASP A 201 -8.96 3.76 21.15
C ASP A 201 -9.66 4.24 19.88
N LEU A 202 -9.36 3.58 18.76
CA LEU A 202 -9.80 3.99 17.43
C LEU A 202 -10.90 3.07 16.92
N LYS A 203 -11.83 3.66 16.18
CA LYS A 203 -12.89 2.96 15.42
C LYS A 203 -12.50 2.95 13.94
N PRO A 204 -13.15 2.11 13.11
CA PRO A 204 -12.99 2.21 11.67
C PRO A 204 -13.30 3.63 11.20
N GLY A 205 -12.38 4.23 10.43
CA GLY A 205 -12.47 5.64 10.08
C GLY A 205 -11.14 6.24 9.66
N SER A 206 -11.18 7.53 9.34
CA SER A 206 -10.00 8.31 8.96
C SER A 206 -9.74 9.39 9.99
N TYR A 207 -8.51 9.50 10.45
CA TYR A 207 -8.08 10.45 11.46
C TYR A 207 -6.94 11.31 10.92
N THR A 208 -6.84 12.54 11.37
CA THR A 208 -5.78 13.49 11.05
C THR A 208 -4.65 13.39 12.05
N PHE A 209 -3.44 13.44 11.51
CA PHE A 209 -2.21 13.33 12.26
C PHE A 209 -1.29 14.49 11.90
N GLU A 210 -0.77 15.19 12.90
CA GLU A 210 0.18 16.28 12.69
C GLU A 210 1.40 16.12 13.62
N ILE A 211 2.60 16.15 13.04
CA ILE A 211 3.87 16.09 13.76
C ILE A 211 4.67 17.36 13.46
N LEU A 212 5.07 18.05 14.52
CA LEU A 212 6.01 19.16 14.47
C LEU A 212 7.31 18.68 15.11
N HIS A 213 8.43 18.76 14.39
CA HIS A 213 9.67 18.18 14.87
C HIS A 213 10.89 18.97 14.44
N THR A 214 11.84 19.07 15.36
CA THR A 214 13.20 19.56 15.10
C THR A 214 14.19 18.68 15.83
N GLU A 215 15.33 18.42 15.21
CA GLU A 215 16.45 17.74 15.82
C GLU A 215 17.76 18.46 15.55
N LYS A 216 18.79 18.16 16.35
CA LYS A 216 20.14 18.70 16.13
C LYS A 216 20.70 18.17 14.81
N LYS A 217 21.48 19.01 14.13
CA LYS A 217 22.15 18.65 12.85
C LYS A 217 22.88 17.31 12.98
N SER A 218 22.50 16.37 12.12
CA SER A 218 22.96 14.98 12.12
C SER A 218 23.12 14.51 10.67
N HIS A 219 23.93 13.47 10.44
CA HIS A 219 24.14 12.88 9.10
C HIS A 219 22.85 12.32 8.47
N ALA A 220 21.83 12.02 9.28
CA ALA A 220 20.53 11.54 8.85
C ALA A 220 19.43 11.99 9.81
N TYR A 221 18.21 12.16 9.28
CA TYR A 221 17.03 12.47 10.09
C TYR A 221 16.63 11.29 10.97
N ARG A 222 16.40 11.50 12.28
CA ARG A 222 16.23 10.40 13.26
C ARG A 222 14.89 10.37 13.98
N PHE A 223 13.87 11.10 13.54
CA PHE A 223 12.53 10.90 14.08
C PHE A 223 12.15 9.43 13.98
N HIS A 224 11.76 8.81 15.09
CA HIS A 224 11.25 7.45 15.11
C HIS A 224 9.83 7.46 15.65
N GLY A 225 8.88 7.05 14.83
CA GLY A 225 7.47 6.98 15.18
C GLY A 225 6.83 5.72 14.65
N THR A 226 5.92 5.12 15.41
CA THR A 226 5.15 3.95 14.98
C THR A 226 3.79 3.98 15.64
N LEU A 227 2.73 3.76 14.86
CA LEU A 227 1.40 3.42 15.38
C LEU A 227 1.23 1.90 15.31
N THR A 228 1.02 1.25 16.45
CA THR A 228 0.86 -0.22 16.54
C THR A 228 -0.56 -0.56 16.97
N GLY A 229 -1.27 -1.36 16.20
CA GLY A 229 -2.64 -1.77 16.47
C GLY A 229 -2.76 -3.22 16.96
N PRO A 230 -4.01 -3.70 17.10
CA PRO A 230 -4.31 -5.10 17.41
C PRO A 230 -3.68 -6.07 16.41
N ALA A 231 -3.49 -7.32 16.85
CA ALA A 231 -2.93 -8.41 16.04
C ALA A 231 -1.55 -8.10 15.40
N GLY A 232 -0.76 -7.22 16.03
CA GLY A 232 0.58 -6.88 15.56
C GLY A 232 0.62 -5.92 14.37
N THR A 233 -0.52 -5.32 14.00
CA THR A 233 -0.59 -4.33 12.91
C THR A 233 0.35 -3.16 13.21
N ARG A 234 1.18 -2.75 12.25
CA ARG A 234 2.22 -1.73 12.48
C ARG A 234 2.28 -0.73 11.33
N PHE A 235 2.07 0.55 11.64
CA PHE A 235 2.23 1.68 10.73
C PHE A 235 3.45 2.51 11.14
N PRO A 236 4.65 2.19 10.61
CA PRO A 236 5.83 3.02 10.83
C PRO A 236 5.65 4.40 10.19
N LEU A 237 5.99 5.45 10.94
CA LEU A 237 6.01 6.85 10.50
C LEU A 237 7.43 7.34 10.19
N SER A 238 8.39 6.44 10.21
CA SER A 238 9.81 6.76 10.08
C SER A 238 10.59 5.57 9.52
N GLY A 239 11.60 5.86 8.71
CA GLY A 239 12.65 4.90 8.34
C GLY A 239 13.37 5.30 7.05
N ARG A 240 13.98 4.34 6.38
CA ARG A 240 14.62 4.53 5.07
C ARG A 240 13.59 4.60 3.94
N SER A 241 13.75 5.61 3.08
CA SER A 241 12.89 5.74 1.89
C SER A 241 12.82 4.43 1.12
N LEU A 242 11.59 4.06 0.80
CA LEU A 242 11.25 2.93 -0.04
C LEU A 242 11.70 3.12 -1.50
N GLN A 243 12.02 4.35 -1.91
CA GLN A 243 12.59 4.65 -3.22
C GLN A 243 14.02 4.11 -3.41
N GLY A 244 14.68 3.67 -2.34
CA GLY A 244 16.02 3.10 -2.42
C GLY A 244 16.08 1.75 -3.16
N ASN A 245 17.28 1.41 -3.65
CA ASN A 245 17.67 0.16 -4.33
C ASN A 245 17.55 -1.11 -3.46
N ILE A 246 16.66 -1.16 -2.46
CA ILE A 246 16.50 -2.34 -1.62
C ILE A 246 15.63 -3.34 -2.38
N PRO A 247 16.14 -4.54 -2.71
CA PRO A 247 15.36 -5.55 -3.38
C PRO A 247 14.13 -5.92 -2.56
N LYS A 248 12.95 -5.98 -3.18
CA LYS A 248 11.76 -6.53 -2.53
C LYS A 248 11.65 -7.96 -2.98
N ILE A 249 11.96 -8.86 -2.05
CA ILE A 249 11.90 -10.30 -2.27
C ILE A 249 10.58 -10.81 -1.72
N ILE A 250 9.81 -11.54 -2.53
CA ILE A 250 8.70 -12.35 -2.04
C ILE A 250 9.23 -13.76 -1.80
N VAL A 251 9.14 -14.20 -0.55
CA VAL A 251 9.45 -15.57 -0.13
C VAL A 251 8.17 -16.29 0.31
N ALA A 252 8.19 -17.62 0.23
CA ALA A 252 7.15 -18.47 0.81
C ALA A 252 6.97 -18.17 2.31
N GLY A 253 5.72 -18.24 2.78
CA GLY A 253 5.37 -18.11 4.20
C GLY A 253 4.86 -19.43 4.78
N PRO A 254 4.41 -19.44 6.04
CA PRO A 254 3.74 -20.60 6.63
C PRO A 254 2.41 -20.92 5.94
N GLU A 255 1.73 -19.89 5.42
CA GLU A 255 0.55 -20.00 4.57
C GLU A 255 0.94 -19.79 3.10
N VAL A 256 0.14 -20.35 2.19
CA VAL A 256 0.35 -20.16 0.75
C VAL A 256 0.18 -18.69 0.37
N LYS A 257 1.02 -18.22 -0.55
CA LYS A 257 0.89 -16.89 -1.15
C LYS A 257 0.65 -17.05 -2.65
N ILE A 258 -0.41 -16.46 -3.16
CA ILE A 258 -0.67 -16.39 -4.60
C ILE A 258 -0.40 -14.96 -5.04
N VAL A 259 0.51 -14.77 -5.98
CA VAL A 259 0.85 -13.45 -6.51
C VAL A 259 0.85 -13.47 -8.02
N ARG A 260 0.59 -12.31 -8.62
CA ARG A 260 0.81 -12.08 -10.06
C ARG A 260 2.03 -11.19 -10.21
N LYS A 261 3.01 -11.63 -11.00
CA LYS A 261 4.18 -10.80 -11.34
C LYS A 261 4.54 -10.99 -12.79
N TRP A 262 4.99 -9.91 -13.41
CA TRP A 262 5.56 -9.97 -14.74
C TRP A 262 6.91 -10.67 -14.65
N ILE A 263 6.95 -11.96 -14.99
CA ILE A 263 8.18 -12.76 -15.07
C ILE A 263 8.52 -12.94 -16.54
N LYS A 264 9.80 -12.82 -16.87
CA LYS A 264 10.29 -13.11 -18.22
C LYS A 264 9.85 -14.51 -18.65
N ASP A 265 9.41 -14.64 -19.91
CA ASP A 265 8.99 -15.91 -20.53
C ASP A 265 7.76 -16.58 -19.90
N LEU A 266 7.07 -15.93 -18.95
CA LEU A 266 5.74 -16.32 -18.50
C LEU A 266 4.68 -15.38 -19.10
N PRO A 267 3.47 -15.90 -19.42
CA PRO A 267 2.37 -15.05 -19.84
C PRO A 267 1.97 -14.10 -18.70
N PRO A 268 1.52 -12.87 -19.01
CA PRO A 268 1.25 -11.82 -18.02
C PRO A 268 0.13 -12.18 -17.02
N ARG A 269 -0.70 -13.18 -17.33
CA ARG A 269 -1.81 -13.67 -16.48
C ARG A 269 -1.46 -14.93 -15.68
N ALA A 270 -0.19 -15.34 -15.66
CA ALA A 270 0.26 -16.45 -14.84
C ALA A 270 0.08 -16.14 -13.35
N LEU A 271 -0.50 -17.07 -12.61
CA LEU A 271 -0.49 -17.08 -11.15
C LEU A 271 0.80 -17.72 -10.67
N LEU A 272 1.49 -17.08 -9.74
CA LEU A 272 2.62 -17.66 -9.02
C LEU A 272 2.14 -18.08 -7.63
N CYS A 273 2.02 -19.38 -7.42
CA CYS A 273 1.60 -19.98 -6.16
C CYS A 273 2.85 -20.37 -5.35
N LEU A 274 3.19 -19.58 -4.35
CA LEU A 274 4.30 -19.82 -3.42
C LEU A 274 3.79 -20.70 -2.26
N LEU A 275 4.10 -21.98 -2.32
CA LEU A 275 3.74 -22.98 -1.32
C LEU A 275 4.69 -22.92 -0.11
N PRO A 276 4.26 -23.34 1.09
CA PRO A 276 5.07 -23.23 2.32
C PRO A 276 6.42 -23.96 2.30
N ASN A 277 6.54 -25.01 1.49
CA ASN A 277 7.78 -25.74 1.25
C ASN A 277 8.77 -25.01 0.32
N LYS A 278 8.59 -23.71 0.05
CA LYS A 278 9.43 -22.91 -0.87
C LYS A 278 9.38 -23.38 -2.32
N VAL A 279 8.29 -24.04 -2.71
CA VAL A 279 7.98 -24.33 -4.11
C VAL A 279 7.13 -23.19 -4.68
N ILE A 280 7.51 -22.69 -5.85
CA ILE A 280 6.72 -21.73 -6.63
C ILE A 280 6.17 -22.47 -7.85
N VAL A 281 4.85 -22.46 -8.03
CA VAL A 281 4.18 -23.04 -9.19
C VAL A 281 3.59 -21.92 -10.04
N ALA A 282 3.96 -21.85 -11.32
CA ALA A 282 3.35 -20.95 -12.28
C ALA A 282 2.16 -21.63 -12.98
N TYR A 283 0.95 -21.13 -12.74
CA TYR A 283 -0.30 -21.62 -13.31
C TYR A 283 -0.85 -20.63 -14.34
N ASN A 284 -1.20 -21.12 -15.53
CA ASN A 284 -1.84 -20.32 -16.57
C ASN A 284 -3.36 -20.28 -16.38
N THR A 285 -3.90 -19.09 -16.17
CA THR A 285 -5.34 -18.89 -15.97
C THR A 285 -6.16 -18.96 -17.26
N VAL A 286 -5.51 -18.94 -18.43
CA VAL A 286 -6.19 -18.95 -19.73
C VAL A 286 -6.49 -20.37 -20.21
N ASP A 287 -5.50 -21.27 -20.13
CA ASP A 287 -5.63 -22.67 -20.59
C ASP A 287 -5.65 -23.69 -19.45
N GLY A 288 -5.48 -23.24 -18.20
CA GLY A 288 -5.45 -24.09 -17.03
C GLY A 288 -4.27 -25.05 -16.97
N SER A 289 -3.11 -24.70 -17.54
CA SER A 289 -1.88 -25.50 -17.46
C SER A 289 -0.94 -25.06 -16.33
N ILE A 290 -0.07 -25.97 -15.88
CA ILE A 290 1.17 -25.59 -15.20
C ILE A 290 2.18 -25.22 -16.26
N LEU A 291 2.69 -23.99 -16.17
CA LEU A 291 3.71 -23.46 -17.07
C LEU A 291 5.09 -23.95 -16.65
N LYS A 292 5.39 -23.86 -15.35
CA LYS A 292 6.70 -24.16 -14.77
C LYS A 292 6.60 -24.19 -13.24
N ALA A 293 7.54 -24.86 -12.58
CA ALA A 293 7.69 -24.79 -11.14
C ALA A 293 9.16 -24.75 -10.71
N TRP A 294 9.42 -24.18 -9.53
CA TRP A 294 10.75 -24.06 -8.93
C TRP A 294 10.70 -24.43 -7.46
N HIS A 295 11.78 -24.98 -6.91
CA HIS A 295 11.96 -25.21 -5.48
C HIS A 295 13.11 -24.33 -4.93
N SER A 296 13.16 -24.21 -3.60
CA SER A 296 14.07 -23.27 -2.92
C SER A 296 13.95 -21.85 -3.49
N ALA A 297 12.73 -21.45 -3.86
CA ALA A 297 12.50 -20.34 -4.76
C ALA A 297 11.95 -19.09 -4.07
N GLU A 298 12.33 -17.93 -4.60
CA GLU A 298 11.87 -16.60 -4.22
C GLU A 298 11.66 -15.72 -5.46
N ILE A 299 10.87 -14.66 -5.32
CA ILE A 299 10.63 -13.69 -6.40
C ILE A 299 11.33 -12.38 -6.07
N ASN A 300 12.29 -11.99 -6.88
CA ASN A 300 12.94 -10.69 -6.83
C ASN A 300 12.14 -9.68 -7.67
N GLN A 301 11.62 -8.63 -7.04
CA GLN A 301 10.72 -7.66 -7.68
C GLN A 301 11.38 -6.35 -8.14
N THR A 302 12.70 -6.29 -8.31
CA THR A 302 13.43 -5.02 -8.15
C THR A 302 14.30 -4.62 -9.35
N PRO A 303 14.61 -3.31 -9.51
CA PRO A 303 15.07 -2.41 -8.45
C PRO A 303 14.17 -1.19 -8.16
N SER A 304 13.86 -0.96 -6.87
CA SER A 304 13.07 0.13 -6.29
C SER A 304 11.52 0.08 -6.42
N LEU A 305 10.84 0.54 -5.37
CA LEU A 305 9.38 0.72 -5.34
C LEU A 305 8.83 1.62 -6.46
N PRO A 306 9.51 2.74 -6.84
CA PRO A 306 9.20 3.56 -8.02
C PRO A 306 9.12 2.80 -9.35
N ASP A 307 9.89 1.72 -9.52
CA ASP A 307 9.94 0.92 -10.75
C ASP A 307 9.12 -0.38 -10.64
N ARG A 308 8.42 -0.60 -9.52
CA ARG A 308 7.62 -1.81 -9.32
C ARG A 308 6.55 -1.87 -10.41
N SER A 309 6.39 -3.05 -11.01
CA SER A 309 5.45 -3.29 -12.12
C SER A 309 5.79 -2.57 -13.44
N GLN A 310 6.85 -1.75 -13.46
CA GLN A 310 7.41 -1.15 -14.69
C GLN A 310 8.55 -1.99 -15.29
N LYS A 311 9.14 -2.88 -14.49
CA LYS A 311 10.19 -3.83 -14.91
C LYS A 311 9.81 -5.26 -14.54
N GLN A 312 10.36 -6.21 -15.30
CA GLN A 312 10.19 -7.64 -15.03
C GLN A 312 10.76 -8.02 -13.67
N SER A 313 10.01 -8.82 -12.93
CA SER A 313 10.50 -9.54 -11.75
C SER A 313 11.20 -10.84 -12.18
N GLU A 314 12.05 -11.37 -11.31
CA GLU A 314 12.83 -12.57 -11.56
C GLU A 314 12.50 -13.64 -10.52
N ILE A 315 12.43 -14.91 -10.94
CA ILE A 315 12.35 -16.05 -10.02
C ILE A 315 13.77 -16.54 -9.79
N ASN A 316 14.22 -16.50 -8.53
CA ASN A 316 15.47 -17.10 -8.09
C ASN A 316 15.14 -18.44 -7.44
N GLY A 317 15.52 -19.55 -8.06
CA GLY A 317 15.27 -20.89 -7.54
C GLY A 317 15.69 -21.97 -8.53
N THR A 318 15.60 -23.23 -8.11
CA THR A 318 15.93 -24.37 -8.96
C THR A 318 14.66 -24.91 -9.60
N GLU A 319 14.64 -25.00 -10.93
CA GLU A 319 13.49 -25.53 -11.67
C GLU A 319 13.22 -27.00 -11.33
N ILE A 320 11.93 -27.33 -11.17
CA ILE A 320 11.47 -28.71 -11.02
C ILE A 320 11.24 -29.29 -12.42
N SER A 321 12.02 -30.31 -12.77
CA SER A 321 11.91 -31.02 -14.05
C SER A 321 10.49 -31.57 -14.27
N GLU A 322 10.02 -31.55 -15.52
CA GLU A 322 8.72 -32.11 -15.93
C GLU A 322 7.51 -31.52 -15.17
N SER A 323 7.65 -30.29 -14.66
CA SER A 323 6.55 -29.57 -14.00
C SER A 323 5.49 -29.06 -14.97
N THR A 324 5.87 -28.75 -16.21
CA THR A 324 4.95 -28.25 -17.26
C THR A 324 3.98 -29.34 -17.69
N ARG A 325 2.67 -29.11 -17.48
CA ARG A 325 1.62 -30.06 -17.86
C ARG A 325 0.24 -29.41 -17.90
N PRO A 326 -0.67 -29.85 -18.78
CA PRO A 326 -2.07 -29.43 -18.73
C PRO A 326 -2.73 -29.93 -17.44
N VAL A 327 -3.50 -29.07 -16.76
CA VAL A 327 -4.34 -29.47 -15.62
C VAL A 327 -5.79 -29.56 -16.06
N LEU A 328 -6.28 -28.48 -16.69
CA LEU A 328 -7.60 -28.46 -17.31
C LEU A 328 -7.49 -28.89 -18.78
N LYS A 329 -8.52 -29.60 -19.28
CA LYS A 329 -8.57 -30.15 -20.64
C LYS A 329 -9.77 -29.60 -21.40
N SER A 330 -9.91 -28.28 -21.44
CA SER A 330 -10.96 -27.58 -22.21
C SER A 330 -10.40 -26.31 -22.83
N SER A 331 -10.98 -25.89 -23.96
CA SER A 331 -10.76 -24.57 -24.56
C SER A 331 -11.70 -23.49 -24.01
N ASN A 332 -12.72 -23.88 -23.23
CA ASN A 332 -13.69 -22.97 -22.63
C ASN A 332 -13.47 -22.89 -21.11
N ILE A 333 -12.50 -22.05 -20.73
CA ILE A 333 -12.11 -21.82 -19.35
C ILE A 333 -12.28 -20.34 -19.04
N GLU A 334 -13.12 -20.04 -18.05
CA GLU A 334 -13.30 -18.69 -17.51
C GLU A 334 -12.70 -18.65 -16.10
N PHE A 335 -11.60 -17.93 -15.92
CA PHE A 335 -11.01 -17.72 -14.60
C PHE A 335 -11.89 -16.80 -13.75
N ILE A 336 -12.27 -17.25 -12.55
CA ILE A 336 -13.14 -16.50 -11.64
C ILE A 336 -12.34 -15.84 -10.52
N ALA A 337 -11.60 -16.64 -9.75
CA ALA A 337 -10.92 -16.17 -8.55
C ALA A 337 -9.81 -17.14 -8.11
N TYR A 338 -8.99 -16.69 -7.17
CA TYR A 338 -8.11 -17.58 -6.41
C TYR A 338 -8.21 -17.24 -4.93
N GLU A 339 -7.94 -18.23 -4.07
CA GLU A 339 -7.85 -18.04 -2.64
C GLU A 339 -6.69 -18.84 -2.04
N SER A 340 -6.10 -18.29 -0.99
CA SER A 340 -5.16 -18.99 -0.11
C SER A 340 -5.95 -19.64 1.01
N LYS A 341 -5.81 -20.96 1.19
CA LYS A 341 -6.42 -21.70 2.29
C LYS A 341 -5.40 -22.62 2.94
N ASP A 342 -4.98 -22.26 4.15
CA ASP A 342 -3.90 -22.94 4.88
C ASP A 342 -2.61 -23.02 4.03
N ASP A 343 -2.19 -24.24 3.68
CA ASP A 343 -1.03 -24.53 2.85
C ASP A 343 -1.38 -24.71 1.35
N LYS A 344 -2.63 -24.44 0.95
CA LYS A 344 -3.15 -24.75 -0.39
C LYS A 344 -3.60 -23.52 -1.16
N ALA A 345 -3.15 -23.42 -2.41
CA ALA A 345 -3.67 -22.45 -3.37
C ALA A 345 -4.87 -23.05 -4.11
N LEU A 346 -6.02 -22.38 -4.00
CA LEU A 346 -7.25 -22.75 -4.69
C LEU A 346 -7.50 -21.76 -5.82
N ILE A 347 -7.77 -22.28 -7.02
CA ILE A 347 -7.96 -21.50 -8.23
C ILE A 347 -9.31 -21.90 -8.81
N HIS A 348 -10.26 -20.98 -8.76
CA HIS A 348 -11.64 -21.19 -9.19
C HIS A 348 -11.82 -20.72 -10.63
N SER A 349 -12.38 -21.59 -11.45
CA SER A 349 -12.71 -21.31 -12.84
C SER A 349 -14.09 -21.91 -13.17
N VAL A 350 -14.70 -21.45 -14.25
CA VAL A 350 -15.82 -22.14 -14.90
C VAL A 350 -15.25 -22.84 -16.13
N VAL A 351 -15.37 -24.16 -16.17
CA VAL A 351 -14.87 -25.00 -17.26
C VAL A 351 -16.07 -25.67 -17.92
N ASP A 352 -16.29 -25.38 -19.19
CA ASP A 352 -17.46 -25.87 -19.94
C ASP A 352 -18.80 -25.59 -19.22
N GLY A 353 -18.91 -24.40 -18.62
CA GLY A 353 -20.10 -23.97 -17.88
C GLY A 353 -20.25 -24.57 -16.47
N LYS A 354 -19.27 -25.34 -15.98
CA LYS A 354 -19.27 -25.92 -14.64
C LYS A 354 -18.23 -25.26 -13.74
N PRO A 355 -18.58 -24.87 -12.50
CA PRO A 355 -17.58 -24.46 -11.52
C PRO A 355 -16.55 -25.58 -11.32
N THR A 356 -15.27 -25.23 -11.35
CA THR A 356 -14.14 -26.15 -11.16
C THR A 356 -13.09 -25.47 -10.32
N THR A 357 -12.54 -26.19 -9.35
CA THR A 357 -11.47 -25.69 -8.49
C THR A 357 -10.20 -26.51 -8.68
N VAL A 358 -9.13 -25.87 -9.14
CA VAL A 358 -7.77 -26.43 -9.13
C VAL A 358 -7.13 -26.14 -7.79
N THR A 359 -6.64 -27.17 -7.10
CA THR A 359 -5.94 -27.05 -5.81
C THR A 359 -4.48 -27.45 -5.98
N LEU A 360 -3.56 -26.57 -5.60
CA LEU A 360 -2.13 -26.81 -5.51
C LEU A 360 -1.72 -26.90 -4.03
N ALA A 361 -1.00 -27.95 -3.65
CA ALA A 361 -0.57 -28.17 -2.26
C ALA A 361 0.87 -28.72 -2.20
N PRO A 362 1.62 -28.45 -1.12
CA PRO A 362 2.94 -29.05 -0.92
C PRO A 362 2.83 -30.58 -0.82
N GLN A 363 3.84 -31.31 -1.29
CA GLN A 363 3.90 -32.77 -1.18
C GLN A 363 5.15 -33.26 -0.42
N SER A 364 6.32 -32.76 -0.82
CA SER A 364 7.60 -32.96 -0.14
C SER A 364 8.39 -31.66 -0.18
N ASP A 365 9.60 -31.61 0.36
CA ASP A 365 10.41 -30.39 0.44
C ASP A 365 10.55 -29.64 -0.90
N ASN A 366 10.59 -30.37 -2.03
CA ASN A 366 10.79 -29.78 -3.36
C ASN A 366 9.71 -30.20 -4.38
N SER A 367 8.50 -30.57 -3.94
CA SER A 367 7.44 -31.02 -4.86
C SER A 367 6.04 -30.56 -4.43
N PHE A 368 5.06 -30.74 -5.32
CA PHE A 368 3.69 -30.29 -5.14
C PHE A 368 2.69 -31.27 -5.76
N THR A 369 1.48 -31.31 -5.20
CA THR A 369 0.33 -32.03 -5.77
C THR A 369 -0.62 -31.06 -6.46
N ILE A 370 -1.42 -31.61 -7.38
CA ILE A 370 -2.50 -30.92 -8.08
C ILE A 370 -3.75 -31.79 -7.94
N SER A 371 -4.89 -31.18 -7.60
CA SER A 371 -6.20 -31.84 -7.67
C SER A 371 -7.25 -30.91 -8.26
N THR A 372 -8.28 -31.49 -8.87
CA THR A 372 -9.39 -30.75 -9.51
C THR A 372 -10.70 -31.23 -8.89
N GLN A 373 -11.56 -30.31 -8.48
CA GLN A 373 -12.90 -30.59 -7.93
C GLN A 373 -13.98 -29.86 -8.70
#